data_AF-A0A2Z6PJU1-F1
#
_entry.id   AF-A0A2Z6PJU1-F1
#
_cell.length_a   1.000
_cell.length_b   1.000
_cell.length_c   1.000
_cell.angle_alpha   90.00
_cell.angle_beta   90.00
_cell.angle_gamma   90.00
#
_symmetry.space_group_name_H-M   'P 1'
#
loop_
_entity.id
_entity.type
_entity.pdbx_description
1 polymer ?
#
loop_
_entity_poly.entity_id
_entity_poly.type
_entity_poly.pdbx_seq_one_letter_code
_entity_poly.pdbx_strand_id
1 'polypeptide(L)'
;MERESGHNKAENVENVMEEVGEGETNMMEEEGEPEKSLSNHAGKNTFGKESIPLEKEVLADDDDEEIQSWPKNKTNIGYQVKEEYRPILRKIIYKHGDIAKHCLTDFMDIRSALLDRIYGIISEFDTKDLSKIKETDLKSKIAVVDGIRKMKVDVEWLHKRLTDVLEARELFMQSGMLKDKKDTNKKLIEESEKALEQVSEKLRAIRDENVVCKDNLARAKEESARIARVVGFAKNKVQRFLHCSVVDGLI
;
A
#
# COMPACT_ATOMS: atom_id res chain seq x y z
N MET A 1 -45.29 -33.05 51.93
CA MET A 1 -43.92 -32.59 52.23
C MET A 1 -43.33 -32.09 50.92
N GLU A 2 -43.61 -30.87 50.45
CA GLU A 2 -43.37 -29.52 51.04
C GLU A 2 -42.03 -28.95 50.55
N ARG A 3 -42.05 -27.83 49.78
CA ARG A 3 -42.08 -26.39 50.18
C ARG A 3 -40.69 -25.88 50.65
N GLU A 4 -40.29 -24.60 50.60
CA GLU A 4 -40.69 -23.30 49.96
C GLU A 4 -39.48 -22.34 50.26
N SER A 5 -39.17 -21.21 49.59
CA SER A 5 -39.58 -20.55 48.34
C SER A 5 -38.47 -19.52 47.96
N GLY A 6 -38.69 -18.63 46.96
CA GLY A 6 -37.75 -17.57 46.52
C GLY A 6 -37.08 -17.90 45.18
N HIS A 7 -37.33 -17.23 44.05
CA HIS A 7 -37.87 -15.89 43.76
C HIS A 7 -37.06 -14.71 44.30
N ASN A 8 -36.42 -13.98 43.37
CA ASN A 8 -36.55 -12.52 43.24
C ASN A 8 -36.35 -12.11 41.77
N LYS A 9 -36.85 -10.93 41.40
CA LYS A 9 -37.07 -10.45 40.02
C LYS A 9 -36.85 -8.91 39.96
N ALA A 10 -37.11 -8.31 38.81
CA ALA A 10 -36.96 -6.89 38.44
C ALA A 10 -35.50 -6.46 38.15
N GLU A 11 -35.12 -5.83 37.02
CA GLU A 11 -35.74 -4.90 36.05
C GLU A 11 -35.35 -3.43 36.28
N ASN A 12 -34.52 -2.88 35.38
CA ASN A 12 -34.53 -1.52 34.84
C ASN A 12 -33.56 -1.50 33.62
N VAL A 13 -33.80 -0.93 32.42
CA VAL A 13 -34.66 0.20 31.97
C VAL A 13 -34.13 1.53 32.53
N GLU A 14 -33.84 2.60 31.79
CA GLU A 14 -34.14 3.04 30.40
C GLU A 14 -32.80 3.30 29.61
N ASN A 15 -32.54 4.09 28.55
CA ASN A 15 -33.21 5.05 27.62
C ASN A 15 -32.35 5.03 26.29
N VAL A 16 -32.84 5.20 25.03
CA VAL A 16 -33.26 6.43 24.28
C VAL A 16 -32.12 7.39 23.90
N MET A 17 -32.00 8.02 22.71
CA MET A 17 -32.66 7.87 21.36
C MET A 17 -32.02 8.90 20.37
N GLU A 18 -32.18 8.69 19.04
CA GLU A 18 -32.13 9.73 17.96
C GLU A 18 -30.84 10.57 17.75
N GLU A 19 -30.56 11.29 16.64
CA GLU A 19 -31.27 11.53 15.36
C GLU A 19 -30.37 11.25 14.10
N VAL A 20 -31.03 10.83 13.02
CA VAL A 20 -31.03 11.33 11.61
C VAL A 20 -29.80 12.04 10.99
N GLY A 21 -29.50 11.65 9.74
CA GLY A 21 -28.76 12.45 8.76
C GLY A 21 -29.03 11.96 7.33
N GLU A 22 -29.69 12.78 6.50
CA GLU A 22 -30.12 12.44 5.13
C GLU A 22 -29.32 13.18 4.05
N GLY A 23 -29.23 12.60 2.85
CA GLY A 23 -28.81 13.28 1.62
C GLY A 23 -27.28 13.45 1.42
N GLU A 24 -26.75 13.55 0.20
CA GLU A 24 -27.36 13.31 -1.12
C GLU A 24 -26.37 12.58 -2.05
N THR A 25 -26.90 11.73 -2.93
CA THR A 25 -26.15 11.16 -4.06
C THR A 25 -26.17 12.11 -5.25
N ASN A 26 -25.08 12.22 -5.99
CA ASN A 26 -25.13 12.78 -7.35
C ASN A 26 -24.31 11.92 -8.32
N MET A 27 -24.82 11.73 -9.54
CA MET A 27 -24.26 10.83 -10.57
C MET A 27 -24.03 11.61 -11.88
N MET A 28 -22.90 11.37 -12.55
CA MET A 28 -22.60 11.71 -13.95
C MET A 28 -21.16 11.22 -14.26
N GLU A 29 -20.81 10.73 -15.45
CA GLU A 29 -21.59 9.97 -16.44
C GLU A 29 -20.59 9.18 -17.33
N GLU A 30 -21.06 8.31 -18.22
CA GLU A 30 -20.25 7.29 -18.92
C GLU A 30 -20.07 7.60 -20.42
N GLU A 31 -18.83 7.49 -20.93
CA GLU A 31 -18.56 7.23 -22.37
C GLU A 31 -17.35 6.30 -22.55
N GLY A 32 -17.57 5.11 -23.14
CA GLY A 32 -16.59 4.41 -23.99
C GLY A 32 -16.49 5.09 -25.36
N GLU A 33 -15.63 4.74 -26.32
CA GLU A 33 -15.05 3.46 -26.76
C GLU A 33 -13.93 3.82 -27.82
N PRO A 34 -13.36 2.92 -28.67
CA PRO A 34 -13.32 1.45 -28.67
C PRO A 34 -11.90 0.86 -28.76
N GLU A 35 -11.80 -0.48 -28.74
CA GLU A 35 -10.57 -1.23 -29.05
C GLU A 35 -10.12 -1.10 -30.52
N LYS A 36 -8.80 -1.25 -30.77
CA LYS A 36 -8.27 -1.80 -32.04
C LYS A 36 -7.07 -2.72 -31.82
N SER A 37 -7.13 -3.90 -32.42
CA SER A 37 -6.12 -4.96 -32.31
C SER A 37 -5.08 -4.94 -33.44
N LEU A 38 -4.12 -5.87 -33.36
CA LEU A 38 -3.14 -6.29 -34.39
C LEU A 38 -1.94 -5.34 -34.63
N SER A 39 -0.75 -5.81 -34.27
CA SER A 39 0.06 -6.57 -35.25
C SER A 39 1.25 -7.28 -34.58
N ASN A 40 1.68 -8.40 -35.15
CA ASN A 40 2.91 -9.09 -34.77
C ASN A 40 4.07 -8.64 -35.67
N HIS A 41 5.27 -8.50 -35.12
CA HIS A 41 6.45 -8.89 -35.89
C HIS A 41 7.56 -9.47 -35.01
N ALA A 42 7.89 -10.74 -35.25
CA ALA A 42 9.12 -11.32 -34.72
C ALA A 42 10.32 -10.79 -35.53
N GLY A 43 11.28 -10.18 -34.86
CA GLY A 43 12.56 -9.76 -35.44
C GLY A 43 13.70 -10.63 -34.92
N LYS A 44 13.95 -11.79 -35.56
CA LYS A 44 15.18 -12.54 -35.33
C LYS A 44 16.35 -11.72 -35.86
N ASN A 45 17.36 -11.43 -35.06
CA ASN A 45 18.63 -10.95 -35.57
C ASN A 45 19.76 -11.87 -35.07
N THR A 46 20.51 -12.43 -36.00
CA THR A 46 21.42 -13.55 -35.75
C THR A 46 22.87 -13.12 -35.66
N PHE A 47 23.56 -13.75 -34.70
CA PHE A 47 24.99 -14.00 -34.60
C PHE A 47 25.84 -13.61 -35.84
N GLY A 48 26.76 -12.67 -35.66
CA GLY A 48 27.86 -12.37 -36.58
C GLY A 48 29.13 -12.09 -35.77
N LYS A 49 30.09 -13.04 -35.79
CA LYS A 49 31.40 -12.90 -35.15
C LYS A 49 32.49 -13.04 -36.20
N GLU A 50 33.13 -11.95 -36.55
CA GLU A 50 34.41 -11.85 -37.27
C GLU A 50 34.83 -10.37 -37.24
N SER A 51 36.08 -9.97 -37.43
CA SER A 51 37.40 -10.52 -37.08
C SER A 51 38.41 -9.41 -37.43
N ILE A 52 39.52 -9.31 -36.71
CA ILE A 52 40.47 -8.20 -36.86
C ILE A 52 41.43 -8.46 -38.04
N PRO A 53 41.73 -7.45 -38.88
CA PRO A 53 43.07 -7.28 -39.46
C PRO A 53 43.88 -6.22 -38.70
N LEU A 54 45.18 -6.47 -38.55
CA LEU A 54 46.12 -5.64 -37.79
C LEU A 54 46.87 -4.61 -38.67
N GLU A 55 47.78 -3.88 -38.02
CA GLU A 55 48.95 -3.20 -38.59
C GLU A 55 48.76 -1.95 -39.47
N LYS A 56 49.22 -0.82 -38.90
CA LYS A 56 50.44 -0.17 -39.40
C LYS A 56 51.16 0.62 -38.30
N GLU A 57 52.40 0.26 -38.02
CA GLU A 57 53.37 1.12 -37.32
C GLU A 57 54.09 2.02 -38.33
N VAL A 58 54.24 3.31 -38.02
CA VAL A 58 55.34 4.27 -38.29
C VAL A 58 54.82 5.68 -37.96
N LEU A 59 55.57 6.62 -37.36
CA LEU A 59 56.95 6.66 -36.84
C LEU A 59 56.94 7.45 -35.51
N ALA A 60 58.08 7.51 -34.81
CA ALA A 60 58.26 8.37 -33.63
C ALA A 60 58.67 9.80 -34.02
N ASP A 61 58.44 10.73 -33.09
CA ASP A 61 59.30 11.90 -32.84
C ASP A 61 59.28 12.16 -31.32
N ASP A 62 60.39 12.65 -30.76
CA ASP A 62 60.55 12.92 -29.32
C ASP A 62 59.99 14.31 -28.95
N ASP A 63 59.45 14.44 -27.72
CA ASP A 63 59.53 15.68 -26.95
C ASP A 63 59.46 15.38 -25.44
N ASP A 64 60.40 15.94 -24.67
CA ASP A 64 60.73 15.53 -23.30
C ASP A 64 59.95 16.36 -22.24
N GLU A 65 58.65 16.08 -22.03
CA GLU A 65 57.90 16.66 -20.89
C GLU A 65 57.98 15.77 -19.63
N GLU A 66 59.07 15.99 -18.89
CA GLU A 66 59.31 15.72 -17.46
C GLU A 66 58.24 14.88 -16.72
N ILE A 67 58.28 13.54 -16.88
CA ILE A 67 57.43 12.63 -16.10
C ILE A 67 57.86 12.65 -14.63
N GLN A 68 57.28 13.55 -13.85
CA GLN A 68 57.42 13.58 -12.39
C GLN A 68 56.95 12.24 -11.81
N SER A 69 57.90 11.42 -11.37
CA SER A 69 57.71 10.03 -10.98
C SER A 69 57.01 9.91 -9.62
N TRP A 70 55.71 10.18 -9.61
CA TRP A 70 54.88 10.23 -8.41
C TRP A 70 55.03 8.96 -7.57
N PRO A 71 55.45 9.04 -6.28
CA PRO A 71 55.71 7.86 -5.47
C PRO A 71 54.44 7.03 -5.24
N LYS A 72 54.32 5.91 -5.97
CA LYS A 72 53.14 5.01 -5.98
C LYS A 72 52.76 4.44 -4.60
N ASN A 73 53.66 4.53 -3.62
CA ASN A 73 53.63 3.77 -2.36
C ASN A 73 53.44 4.61 -1.09
N LYS A 74 53.01 5.88 -1.20
CA LYS A 74 52.58 6.70 -0.03
C LYS A 74 51.23 7.37 -0.30
N THR A 75 50.22 7.04 0.48
CA THR A 75 49.11 7.99 0.72
C THR A 75 49.70 9.21 1.41
N ASN A 76 49.59 10.39 0.79
CA ASN A 76 50.42 11.58 1.03
C ASN A 76 50.17 12.32 2.37
N ILE A 77 49.69 11.60 3.37
CA ILE A 77 49.16 12.08 4.66
C ILE A 77 49.77 11.30 5.85
N GLY A 78 50.35 10.10 5.60
CA GLY A 78 51.14 9.37 6.59
C GLY A 78 50.40 8.37 7.49
N TYR A 79 49.09 8.16 7.32
CA TYR A 79 48.31 7.20 8.11
C TYR A 79 48.79 5.75 7.98
N GLN A 80 48.87 5.05 9.12
CA GLN A 80 49.27 3.65 9.22
C GLN A 80 48.04 2.74 9.30
N VAL A 81 47.38 2.55 8.15
CA VAL A 81 46.22 1.65 8.01
C VAL A 81 46.63 0.31 7.41
N LYS A 82 45.84 -0.73 7.63
CA LYS A 82 46.12 -2.06 7.06
C LYS A 82 46.14 -2.06 5.53
N GLU A 83 46.88 -3.00 4.95
CA GLU A 83 47.08 -3.10 3.50
C GLU A 83 45.76 -3.28 2.74
N GLU A 84 44.88 -4.17 3.24
CA GLU A 84 43.56 -4.44 2.65
C GLU A 84 42.64 -3.20 2.62
N TYR A 85 42.89 -2.21 3.48
CA TYR A 85 42.09 -1.00 3.58
C TYR A 85 42.64 0.17 2.75
N ARG A 86 43.90 0.12 2.28
CA ARG A 86 44.49 1.18 1.43
C ARG A 86 43.73 1.48 0.12
N PRO A 87 43.05 0.53 -0.55
CA PRO A 87 42.15 0.84 -1.66
C PRO A 87 40.93 1.67 -1.22
N ILE A 88 40.38 1.40 -0.03
CA ILE A 88 39.22 2.12 0.52
C ILE A 88 39.64 3.50 1.02
N LEU A 89 40.78 3.63 1.71
CA LEU A 89 41.39 4.92 2.09
C LEU A 89 41.55 5.85 0.88
N ARG A 90 42.08 5.34 -0.24
CA ARG A 90 42.19 6.14 -1.49
C ARG A 90 40.83 6.56 -2.04
N LYS A 91 39.82 5.67 -2.04
CA LYS A 91 38.44 6.02 -2.45
C LYS A 91 37.81 7.09 -1.55
N ILE A 92 38.03 7.04 -0.22
CA ILE A 92 37.55 8.07 0.71
C ILE A 92 38.27 9.40 0.45
N ILE A 93 39.60 9.42 0.40
CA ILE A 93 40.37 10.66 0.15
C ILE A 93 39.93 11.32 -1.17
N TYR A 94 39.74 10.55 -2.22
CA TYR A 94 39.28 11.05 -3.52
C TYR A 94 37.88 11.70 -3.47
N LYS A 95 36.96 11.17 -2.66
CA LYS A 95 35.55 11.59 -2.64
C LYS A 95 35.20 12.58 -1.51
N HIS A 96 35.91 12.51 -0.39
CA HIS A 96 35.60 13.22 0.85
C HIS A 96 36.81 14.02 1.39
N GLY A 97 37.97 13.97 0.72
CA GLY A 97 39.20 14.56 1.22
C GLY A 97 39.76 13.81 2.44
N ASP A 98 40.71 14.45 3.13
CA ASP A 98 41.22 13.94 4.39
C ASP A 98 40.20 14.16 5.51
N ILE A 99 39.36 13.14 5.75
CA ILE A 99 38.33 13.16 6.79
C ILE A 99 38.90 13.26 8.21
N ALA A 100 40.19 12.96 8.43
CA ALA A 100 40.83 13.03 9.74
C ALA A 100 41.66 14.33 9.95
N LYS A 101 41.71 15.22 8.94
CA LYS A 101 42.40 16.53 8.97
C LYS A 101 42.03 17.41 10.16
N HIS A 102 40.77 17.36 10.59
CA HIS A 102 40.22 18.20 11.65
C HIS A 102 39.97 17.45 12.97
N CYS A 103 40.50 16.22 13.09
CA CYS A 103 40.35 15.37 14.26
C CYS A 103 40.97 16.01 15.53
N LEU A 104 40.30 15.89 16.67
CA LEU A 104 40.67 16.49 17.98
C LEU A 104 41.98 15.97 18.61
N THR A 105 42.73 15.12 17.92
CA THR A 105 43.99 14.55 18.39
C THR A 105 45.03 14.67 17.30
N ASP A 106 46.26 15.04 17.66
CA ASP A 106 47.40 15.13 16.73
C ASP A 106 48.22 13.83 16.66
N PHE A 107 47.88 12.84 17.49
CA PHE A 107 48.50 11.52 17.49
C PHE A 107 48.10 10.73 16.23
N MET A 108 49.09 10.51 15.34
CA MET A 108 48.92 9.89 14.03
C MET A 108 48.43 8.44 14.10
N ASP A 109 48.86 7.71 15.14
CA ASP A 109 48.42 6.37 15.50
C ASP A 109 46.93 6.35 15.87
N ILE A 110 46.44 7.31 16.67
CA ILE A 110 45.03 7.43 17.02
C ILE A 110 44.20 7.79 15.77
N ARG A 111 44.64 8.73 14.95
CA ARG A 111 43.99 9.03 13.65
C ARG A 111 43.93 7.77 12.76
N SER A 112 45.01 7.00 12.71
CA SER A 112 45.07 5.75 11.93
C SER A 112 44.11 4.68 12.47
N ALA A 113 44.01 4.51 13.79
CA ALA A 113 43.08 3.56 14.43
C ALA A 113 41.60 3.92 14.19
N LEU A 114 41.26 5.23 14.18
CA LEU A 114 39.91 5.70 13.83
C LEU A 114 39.58 5.39 12.36
N LEU A 115 40.53 5.58 11.45
CA LEU A 115 40.39 5.23 10.04
C LEU A 115 40.26 3.71 9.83
N ASP A 116 41.10 2.89 10.47
CA ASP A 116 40.98 1.43 10.47
C ASP A 116 39.59 0.96 10.96
N ARG A 117 39.01 1.63 11.96
CA ARG A 117 37.65 1.35 12.45
C ARG A 117 36.57 1.71 11.42
N ILE A 118 36.74 2.80 10.68
CA ILE A 118 35.88 3.19 9.55
C ILE A 118 35.95 2.14 8.43
N TYR A 119 37.15 1.64 8.07
CA TYR A 119 37.30 0.62 7.03
C TYR A 119 36.73 -0.74 7.44
N GLY A 120 36.89 -1.13 8.70
CA GLY A 120 36.20 -2.30 9.25
C GLY A 120 34.69 -2.21 9.04
N ILE A 121 34.07 -1.07 9.37
CA ILE A 121 32.64 -0.84 9.15
C ILE A 121 32.27 -0.91 7.66
N ILE A 122 33.01 -0.24 6.77
CA ILE A 122 32.69 -0.19 5.33
C ILE A 122 32.83 -1.58 4.67
N SER A 123 33.94 -2.27 4.93
CA SER A 123 34.20 -3.61 4.38
C SER A 123 33.15 -4.64 4.82
N GLU A 124 32.55 -4.44 5.99
CA GLU A 124 31.44 -5.23 6.49
C GLU A 124 30.08 -4.99 5.80
N PHE A 125 29.92 -3.95 4.98
CA PHE A 125 28.68 -3.69 4.22
C PHE A 125 28.85 -3.86 2.70
N ASP A 126 30.07 -3.84 2.19
CA ASP A 126 30.39 -3.95 0.74
C ASP A 126 29.91 -5.27 0.09
N THR A 127 29.61 -6.30 0.90
CA THR A 127 29.24 -7.66 0.46
C THR A 127 28.00 -8.26 1.15
N LYS A 128 27.36 -7.55 2.10
CA LYS A 128 26.25 -8.11 2.89
C LYS A 128 24.87 -7.78 2.30
N ASP A 129 24.15 -8.85 1.97
CA ASP A 129 22.70 -8.86 1.76
C ASP A 129 21.96 -8.29 2.98
N LEU A 130 21.03 -7.36 2.73
CA LEU A 130 20.25 -6.63 3.73
C LEU A 130 19.48 -7.55 4.69
N SER A 131 19.02 -8.71 4.22
CA SER A 131 18.32 -9.71 5.04
C SER A 131 19.21 -10.33 6.13
N LYS A 132 20.53 -10.33 5.92
CA LYS A 132 21.54 -10.96 6.80
C LYS A 132 22.15 -9.98 7.80
N ILE A 133 21.82 -8.69 7.70
CA ILE A 133 22.29 -7.65 8.61
C ILE A 133 21.38 -7.62 9.85
N LYS A 134 21.95 -7.84 11.04
CA LYS A 134 21.21 -7.66 12.29
C LYS A 134 21.08 -6.19 12.63
N GLU A 135 19.90 -5.83 13.12
CA GLU A 135 19.58 -4.48 13.59
C GLU A 135 20.51 -4.01 14.72
N THR A 136 20.83 -4.91 15.66
CA THR A 136 21.77 -4.70 16.76
C THR A 136 23.15 -4.29 16.28
N ASP A 137 23.64 -4.97 15.24
CA ASP A 137 24.99 -4.81 14.72
C ASP A 137 25.10 -3.49 13.95
N LEU A 138 24.01 -3.09 13.29
CA LEU A 138 23.90 -1.81 12.60
C LEU A 138 23.77 -0.63 13.58
N LYS A 139 22.89 -0.72 14.59
CA LYS A 139 22.80 0.27 15.69
C LYS A 139 24.13 0.41 16.45
N SER A 140 24.83 -0.68 16.69
CA SER A 140 26.18 -0.68 17.28
C SER A 140 27.20 0.06 16.40
N LYS A 141 27.19 -0.15 15.08
CA LYS A 141 28.08 0.57 14.15
C LYS A 141 27.73 2.06 14.01
N ILE A 142 26.45 2.44 14.05
CA ILE A 142 26.02 3.85 14.12
C ILE A 142 26.60 4.52 15.37
N ALA A 143 26.46 3.89 16.55
CA ALA A 143 27.00 4.42 17.81
C ALA A 143 28.55 4.51 17.82
N VAL A 144 29.25 3.62 17.10
CA VAL A 144 30.70 3.73 16.88
C VAL A 144 31.04 4.93 15.99
N VAL A 145 30.31 5.13 14.89
CA VAL A 145 30.50 6.29 14.00
C VAL A 145 30.17 7.60 14.73
N ASP A 146 29.22 7.61 15.66
CA ASP A 146 28.97 8.74 16.56
C ASP A 146 30.15 9.07 17.48
N GLY A 147 30.82 8.05 18.03
CA GLY A 147 32.05 8.25 18.80
C GLY A 147 33.16 8.90 17.95
N ILE A 148 33.30 8.43 16.71
CA ILE A 148 34.29 8.94 15.74
C ILE A 148 33.95 10.37 15.30
N ARG A 149 32.66 10.67 15.03
CA ARG A 149 32.12 12.00 14.72
C ARG A 149 32.39 13.01 15.84
N LYS A 150 32.23 12.59 17.11
CA LYS A 150 32.56 13.42 18.29
C LYS A 150 34.05 13.77 18.40
N MET A 151 34.94 13.00 17.77
CA MET A 151 36.36 13.33 17.65
C MET A 151 36.68 14.29 16.48
N LYS A 152 35.67 14.88 15.81
CA LYS A 152 35.80 15.74 14.62
C LYS A 152 36.46 15.06 13.40
N VAL A 153 36.24 13.76 13.23
CA VAL A 153 36.48 13.09 11.95
C VAL A 153 35.23 13.25 11.07
N ASP A 154 35.38 13.61 9.80
CA ASP A 154 34.24 13.77 8.88
C ASP A 154 33.70 12.40 8.41
N VAL A 155 32.70 11.92 9.16
CA VAL A 155 32.01 10.66 8.92
C VAL A 155 30.49 10.84 8.80
N GLU A 156 29.98 12.05 8.59
CA GLU A 156 28.53 12.30 8.52
C GLU A 156 27.87 11.54 7.37
N TRP A 157 28.57 11.45 6.23
CA TRP A 157 28.17 10.65 5.08
C TRP A 157 28.06 9.15 5.39
N LEU A 158 28.88 8.63 6.32
CA LEU A 158 28.83 7.24 6.77
C LEU A 158 27.74 7.04 7.83
N HIS A 159 27.62 7.96 8.79
CA HIS A 159 26.54 7.98 9.78
C HIS A 159 25.17 7.94 9.09
N LYS A 160 24.92 8.87 8.15
CA LYS A 160 23.70 8.87 7.34
C LYS A 160 23.53 7.55 6.59
N ARG A 161 24.55 7.05 5.91
CA ARG A 161 24.42 5.82 5.11
C ARG A 161 24.07 4.59 5.96
N LEU A 162 24.53 4.52 7.20
CA LEU A 162 24.14 3.44 8.13
C LEU A 162 22.69 3.59 8.60
N THR A 163 22.22 4.83 8.82
CA THR A 163 20.81 5.12 9.13
C THR A 163 19.89 4.79 7.94
N ASP A 164 20.23 5.20 6.72
CA ASP A 164 19.51 4.85 5.49
C ASP A 164 19.33 3.32 5.37
N VAL A 165 20.37 2.55 5.72
CA VAL A 165 20.36 1.07 5.69
C VAL A 165 19.52 0.47 6.82
N LEU A 166 19.40 1.15 7.96
CA LEU A 166 18.58 0.71 9.10
C LEU A 166 17.08 0.87 8.77
N GLU A 167 16.70 2.01 8.20
CA GLU A 167 15.35 2.28 7.72
C GLU A 167 14.97 1.34 6.57
N ALA A 168 15.86 1.16 5.58
CA ALA A 168 15.63 0.23 4.48
C ALA A 168 15.48 -1.23 4.94
N ARG A 169 16.25 -1.66 5.96
CA ARG A 169 16.11 -2.99 6.57
C ARG A 169 14.72 -3.17 7.20
N GLU A 170 14.26 -2.18 7.95
CA GLU A 170 12.96 -2.26 8.64
C GLU A 170 11.80 -2.31 7.64
N LEU A 171 11.81 -1.43 6.63
CA LEU A 171 10.85 -1.46 5.52
C LEU A 171 10.87 -2.81 4.77
N PHE A 172 12.05 -3.39 4.55
CA PHE A 172 12.20 -4.71 3.92
C PHE A 172 11.58 -5.83 4.77
N MET A 173 11.80 -5.83 6.09
CA MET A 173 11.17 -6.80 7.01
C MET A 173 9.63 -6.66 7.03
N GLN A 174 9.11 -5.44 7.05
CA GLN A 174 7.67 -5.18 7.04
C GLN A 174 7.01 -5.49 5.68
N SER A 175 7.76 -5.42 4.57
CA SER A 175 7.21 -5.53 3.21
C SER A 175 6.45 -6.83 2.94
N GLY A 176 6.89 -7.97 3.49
CA GLY A 176 6.19 -9.25 3.37
C GLY A 176 4.83 -9.22 4.06
N MET A 177 4.79 -8.81 5.33
CA MET A 177 3.54 -8.68 6.09
C MET A 177 2.56 -7.68 5.47
N LEU A 178 3.07 -6.60 4.85
CA LEU A 178 2.25 -5.62 4.15
C LEU A 178 1.68 -6.18 2.85
N LYS A 179 2.43 -7.02 2.13
CA LYS A 179 1.93 -7.72 0.93
C LYS A 179 0.82 -8.71 1.29
N ASP A 180 1.04 -9.57 2.28
CA ASP A 180 0.04 -10.58 2.67
C ASP A 180 -1.26 -9.92 3.15
N LYS A 181 -1.17 -8.81 3.90
CA LYS A 181 -2.32 -7.98 4.29
C LYS A 181 -3.01 -7.33 3.09
N LYS A 182 -2.27 -6.82 2.11
CA LYS A 182 -2.81 -6.22 0.89
C LYS A 182 -3.60 -7.25 0.07
N ASP A 183 -3.02 -8.43 -0.14
CA ASP A 183 -3.63 -9.48 -0.96
C ASP A 183 -4.86 -10.08 -0.23
N THR A 184 -4.83 -10.18 1.10
CA THR A 184 -5.99 -10.54 1.93
C THR A 184 -7.10 -9.49 1.83
N ASN A 185 -6.78 -8.19 1.96
CA ASN A 185 -7.76 -7.11 1.89
C ASN A 185 -8.40 -7.03 0.50
N LYS A 186 -7.61 -7.16 -0.57
CA LYS A 186 -8.13 -7.26 -1.95
C LYS A 186 -9.18 -8.37 -2.07
N LYS A 187 -8.91 -9.56 -1.53
CA LYS A 187 -9.87 -10.67 -1.56
C LYS A 187 -11.17 -10.35 -0.80
N LEU A 188 -11.07 -9.73 0.37
CA LEU A 188 -12.25 -9.32 1.16
C LEU A 188 -13.10 -8.26 0.44
N ILE A 189 -12.47 -7.35 -0.31
CA ILE A 189 -13.18 -6.38 -1.18
C ILE A 189 -13.93 -7.14 -2.29
N GLU A 190 -13.24 -8.00 -3.04
CA GLU A 190 -13.86 -8.80 -4.11
C GLU A 190 -14.98 -9.74 -3.63
N GLU A 191 -14.96 -10.19 -2.38
CA GLU A 191 -16.03 -10.98 -1.76
C GLU A 191 -17.20 -10.08 -1.30
N SER A 192 -16.91 -8.88 -0.79
CA SER A 192 -17.91 -7.90 -0.36
C SER A 192 -18.68 -7.29 -1.53
N GLU A 193 -18.00 -6.98 -2.64
CA GLU A 193 -18.62 -6.48 -3.88
C GLU A 193 -19.62 -7.51 -4.46
N LYS A 194 -19.23 -8.80 -4.51
CA LYS A 194 -20.11 -9.89 -4.96
C LYS A 194 -21.31 -10.10 -4.02
N ALA A 195 -21.13 -9.91 -2.72
CA ALA A 195 -22.22 -9.99 -1.75
C ALA A 195 -23.19 -8.79 -1.90
N LEU A 196 -22.67 -7.59 -2.15
CA LEU A 196 -23.46 -6.39 -2.38
C LEU A 196 -24.31 -6.49 -3.65
N GLU A 197 -23.75 -6.99 -4.74
CA GLU A 197 -24.50 -7.21 -6.00
C GLU A 197 -25.66 -8.20 -5.79
N GLN A 198 -25.41 -9.33 -5.13
CA GLN A 198 -26.47 -10.29 -4.79
C GLN A 198 -27.55 -9.73 -3.86
N VAL A 199 -27.28 -8.67 -3.09
CA VAL A 199 -28.29 -7.96 -2.28
C VAL A 199 -29.03 -6.95 -3.15
N SER A 200 -28.34 -6.24 -4.06
CA SER A 200 -28.93 -5.34 -5.06
C SER A 200 -29.97 -6.06 -5.93
N GLU A 201 -29.62 -7.23 -6.49
CA GLU A 201 -30.53 -8.05 -7.29
C GLU A 201 -31.80 -8.47 -6.53
N LYS A 202 -31.66 -8.87 -5.26
CA LYS A 202 -32.79 -9.27 -4.40
C LYS A 202 -33.66 -8.07 -4.04
N LEU A 203 -33.07 -6.91 -3.78
CA LEU A 203 -33.81 -5.67 -3.53
C LEU A 203 -34.59 -5.20 -4.76
N ARG A 204 -34.05 -5.40 -5.98
CA ARG A 204 -34.79 -5.19 -7.23
C ARG A 204 -35.99 -6.12 -7.33
N ALA A 205 -35.81 -7.43 -7.17
CA ALA A 205 -36.91 -8.40 -7.23
C ALA A 205 -38.02 -8.09 -6.20
N ILE A 206 -37.66 -7.79 -4.95
CA ILE A 206 -38.62 -7.41 -3.89
C ILE A 206 -39.34 -6.10 -4.22
N ARG A 207 -38.67 -5.13 -4.87
CA ARG A 207 -39.29 -3.88 -5.33
C ARG A 207 -40.33 -4.14 -6.43
N ASP A 208 -40.01 -5.00 -7.39
CA ASP A 208 -40.90 -5.33 -8.51
C ASP A 208 -42.14 -6.10 -8.01
N GLU A 209 -41.96 -7.08 -7.13
CA GLU A 209 -43.06 -7.77 -6.42
C GLU A 209 -43.93 -6.80 -5.60
N ASN A 210 -43.33 -5.78 -4.97
CA ASN A 210 -44.07 -4.78 -4.18
C ASN A 210 -44.97 -3.91 -5.06
N VAL A 211 -44.56 -3.57 -6.29
CA VAL A 211 -45.39 -2.87 -7.27
C VAL A 211 -46.58 -3.75 -7.69
N VAL A 212 -46.33 -5.01 -8.06
CA VAL A 212 -47.39 -5.97 -8.43
C VAL A 212 -48.39 -6.17 -7.29
N CYS A 213 -47.92 -6.24 -6.04
CA CYS A 213 -48.79 -6.32 -4.86
C CYS A 213 -49.65 -5.06 -4.66
N LYS A 214 -49.10 -3.86 -4.88
CA LYS A 214 -49.85 -2.58 -4.80
C LYS A 214 -50.95 -2.50 -5.85
N ASP A 215 -50.67 -2.87 -7.10
CA ASP A 215 -51.66 -2.86 -8.18
C ASP A 215 -52.77 -3.87 -7.96
N ASN A 216 -52.43 -5.07 -7.47
CA ASN A 216 -53.42 -6.08 -7.07
C ASN A 216 -54.33 -5.57 -5.93
N LEU A 217 -53.76 -4.90 -4.92
CA LEU A 217 -54.52 -4.31 -3.83
C LEU A 217 -55.42 -3.15 -4.29
N ALA A 218 -54.96 -2.33 -5.24
CA ALA A 218 -55.76 -1.26 -5.83
C ALA A 218 -56.98 -1.82 -6.58
N ARG A 219 -56.77 -2.79 -7.48
CA ARG A 219 -57.84 -3.49 -8.21
C ARG A 219 -58.85 -4.17 -7.28
N ALA A 220 -58.37 -4.85 -6.23
CA ALA A 220 -59.23 -5.51 -5.25
C ALA A 220 -60.10 -4.51 -4.45
N LYS A 221 -59.57 -3.32 -4.14
CA LYS A 221 -60.33 -2.24 -3.48
C LYS A 221 -61.40 -1.66 -4.42
N GLU A 222 -61.08 -1.41 -5.68
CA GLU A 222 -62.05 -0.92 -6.67
C GLU A 222 -63.19 -1.92 -6.90
N GLU A 223 -62.87 -3.20 -7.09
CA GLU A 223 -63.86 -4.26 -7.29
C GLU A 223 -64.75 -4.44 -6.06
N SER A 224 -64.19 -4.40 -4.86
CA SER A 224 -64.96 -4.39 -3.60
C SER A 224 -65.94 -3.21 -3.54
N ALA A 225 -65.50 -2.00 -3.92
CA ALA A 225 -66.36 -0.81 -4.01
C ALA A 225 -67.40 -0.89 -5.15
N ARG A 226 -67.14 -1.66 -6.22
CA ARG A 226 -68.12 -1.97 -7.27
C ARG A 226 -69.19 -2.95 -6.75
N ILE A 227 -68.78 -4.05 -6.13
CA ILE A 227 -69.67 -5.05 -5.51
C ILE A 227 -70.55 -4.41 -4.44
N ALA A 228 -69.99 -3.61 -3.54
CA ALA A 228 -70.73 -2.92 -2.47
C ALA A 228 -71.86 -2.03 -3.02
N ARG A 229 -71.62 -1.31 -4.13
CA ARG A 229 -72.66 -0.51 -4.81
C ARG A 229 -73.77 -1.38 -5.40
N VAL A 230 -73.42 -2.49 -6.05
CA VAL A 230 -74.40 -3.44 -6.63
C VAL A 230 -75.25 -4.09 -5.53
N VAL A 231 -74.63 -4.54 -4.44
CA VAL A 231 -75.33 -5.15 -3.28
C VAL A 231 -76.25 -4.12 -2.61
N GLY A 232 -75.80 -2.87 -2.42
CA GLY A 232 -76.63 -1.80 -1.86
C GLY A 232 -77.85 -1.49 -2.73
N PHE A 233 -77.66 -1.37 -4.05
CA PHE A 233 -78.77 -1.18 -5.00
C PHE A 233 -79.76 -2.35 -4.98
N ALA A 234 -79.26 -3.59 -5.01
CA ALA A 234 -80.08 -4.79 -4.98
C ALA A 234 -80.89 -4.89 -3.67
N LYS A 235 -80.25 -4.64 -2.51
CA LYS A 235 -80.92 -4.60 -1.20
C LYS A 235 -82.06 -3.58 -1.18
N ASN A 236 -81.80 -2.35 -1.61
CA ASN A 236 -82.81 -1.28 -1.63
C ASN A 236 -83.98 -1.62 -2.57
N LYS A 237 -83.68 -2.23 -3.74
CA LYS A 237 -84.69 -2.66 -4.71
C LYS A 237 -85.57 -3.80 -4.17
N VAL A 238 -84.98 -4.79 -3.51
CA VAL A 238 -85.72 -5.88 -2.85
C VAL A 238 -86.56 -5.34 -1.69
N GLN A 239 -86.00 -4.48 -0.84
CA GLN A 239 -86.69 -3.93 0.33
C GLN A 239 -87.95 -3.13 -0.06
N ARG A 240 -87.94 -2.42 -1.20
CA ARG A 240 -89.14 -1.74 -1.72
C ARG A 240 -90.30 -2.71 -1.95
N PHE A 241 -90.06 -3.85 -2.59
CA PHE A 241 -91.09 -4.87 -2.85
C PHE A 241 -91.38 -5.80 -1.66
N LEU A 242 -90.68 -5.61 -0.53
CA LEU A 242 -90.96 -6.31 0.73
C LEU A 242 -91.95 -5.53 1.63
N HIS A 243 -92.09 -4.22 1.42
CA HIS A 243 -92.93 -3.33 2.22
C HIS A 243 -94.02 -2.59 1.42
N CYS A 244 -93.95 -2.61 0.08
CA CYS A 244 -94.97 -2.10 -0.82
C CYS A 244 -95.46 -3.24 -1.73
N SER A 245 -96.73 -3.17 -2.17
CA SER A 245 -97.28 -4.09 -3.16
C SER A 245 -96.58 -3.93 -4.51
N VAL A 246 -96.54 -5.00 -5.30
CA VAL A 246 -95.95 -4.98 -6.65
C VAL A 246 -96.75 -4.08 -7.61
N VAL A 247 -98.02 -3.79 -7.28
CA VAL A 247 -98.90 -2.87 -8.04
C VAL A 247 -98.94 -1.44 -7.48
N ASP A 248 -98.23 -1.12 -6.40
CA ASP A 248 -98.25 0.24 -5.82
C ASP A 248 -97.58 1.25 -6.78
N GLY A 249 -98.40 2.14 -7.35
CA GLY A 249 -97.99 3.11 -8.38
C GLY A 249 -98.19 2.64 -9.83
N LEU A 250 -98.92 1.54 -10.06
CA LEU A 250 -99.46 1.13 -11.37
C LEU A 250 -100.97 1.44 -11.53
N ILE A 251 -101.60 1.88 -10.43
CA ILE A 251 -102.99 2.31 -10.24
C ILE A 251 -103.00 3.54 -9.34
#